data_AF-A0A1G0W7Q0-F1
#
_entry.id   AF-A0A1G0W7Q0-F1
#
_cell.length_a   1.000
_cell.length_b   1.000
_cell.length_c   1.000
_cell.angle_alpha   90.00
_cell.angle_beta   90.00
_cell.angle_gamma   90.00
#
_symmetry.space_group_name_H-M   'P 1'
#
loop_
_entity.id
_entity.type
_entity.pdbx_description
1 polymer ?
#
loop_
_entity_poly.entity_id
_entity_poly.type
_entity_poly.pdbx_seq_one_letter_code
_entity_poly.pdbx_strand_id
1 'polypeptide(L)'
;MSHKKYQEWIQLFLYNELSQNEKDELLNHLKNCNECSAEFEKQKRFYSSLKEIVLPEPDQNLLSEARREFKAALKVEKSKRRLFTLPSINISNFFFSPSKIAFGGATVLAAGILIGYFLFNKETELVIQPLNQDKNVSALEENTRITNVRFIDKDPSDGEIEFTVDATKPIHIKGNVNDPQIQNILTYSMLYEQNPGVRLNAINVISTNTAKDDREITGALLTVAKYDTNLGVRREALKLLRNFAFDTEVREALLYILLNDENSSMRIEAITSLKEISKKGNGFNEDEISAFRENLSKEENKYVKYQIRSALREIPKNEK
;
A
#
# COMPACT_ATOMS: atom_id res chain seq x y z
N MET A 1 35.66 -10.77 -31.01
CA MET A 1 34.18 -10.64 -30.92
C MET A 1 33.78 -10.87 -29.47
N SER A 2 32.82 -10.12 -28.94
CA SER A 2 32.40 -10.28 -27.54
C SER A 2 31.67 -11.61 -27.35
N HIS A 3 32.34 -12.62 -26.79
CA HIS A 3 31.74 -13.92 -26.47
C HIS A 3 30.58 -13.80 -25.47
N LYS A 4 30.55 -12.71 -24.69
CA LYS A 4 29.48 -12.39 -23.74
C LYS A 4 28.11 -12.27 -24.41
N LYS A 5 28.02 -11.63 -25.58
CA LYS A 5 26.77 -11.51 -26.37
C LYS A 5 26.21 -12.90 -26.69
N TYR A 6 27.07 -13.81 -27.16
CA TYR A 6 26.66 -15.15 -27.56
C TYR A 6 26.34 -16.04 -26.35
N GLN A 7 26.98 -15.84 -25.20
CA GLN A 7 26.62 -16.53 -23.95
C GLN A 7 25.22 -16.15 -23.45
N GLU A 8 24.85 -14.88 -23.52
CA GLU A 8 23.49 -14.40 -23.18
C GLU A 8 22.48 -14.94 -24.20
N TRP A 9 22.81 -14.89 -25.49
CA TRP A 9 21.95 -15.41 -26.56
C TRP A 9 21.74 -16.92 -26.49
N ILE A 10 22.71 -17.70 -26.04
CA ILE A 10 22.54 -19.13 -25.79
C ILE A 10 21.40 -19.40 -24.79
N GLN A 11 21.28 -18.60 -23.73
CA GLN A 11 20.20 -18.73 -22.75
C GLN A 11 18.85 -18.38 -23.38
N LEU A 12 18.76 -17.21 -24.04
CA LEU A 12 17.54 -16.75 -24.70
C LEU A 12 17.09 -17.71 -25.82
N PHE A 13 18.04 -18.35 -26.50
CA PHE A 13 17.76 -19.37 -27.52
C PHE A 13 17.04 -20.59 -26.93
N LEU A 14 17.46 -21.06 -25.75
CA LEU A 14 16.85 -22.23 -25.08
C LEU A 14 15.42 -21.94 -24.61
N TYR A 15 15.10 -20.69 -24.25
CA TYR A 15 13.75 -20.25 -23.88
C TYR A 15 12.90 -19.79 -25.08
N ASN A 16 13.42 -19.88 -26.31
CA ASN A 16 12.77 -19.44 -27.54
C ASN A 16 12.43 -17.92 -27.56
N GLU A 17 13.27 -17.10 -26.96
CA GLU A 17 13.09 -15.64 -26.83
C GLU A 17 13.88 -14.83 -27.86
N LEU A 18 14.68 -15.47 -28.71
CA LEU A 18 15.40 -14.82 -29.81
C LEU A 18 14.52 -14.65 -31.06
N SER A 19 14.70 -13.52 -31.76
CA SER A 19 14.15 -13.32 -33.10
C SER A 19 14.83 -14.24 -34.13
N GLN A 20 14.21 -14.41 -35.30
CA GLN A 20 14.74 -15.30 -36.34
C GLN A 20 16.15 -14.87 -36.81
N ASN A 21 16.38 -13.57 -36.97
CA ASN A 21 17.67 -13.03 -37.39
C ASN A 21 18.79 -13.31 -36.35
N GLU A 22 18.47 -13.20 -35.06
CA GLU A 22 19.42 -13.45 -33.97
C GLU A 22 19.73 -14.94 -33.83
N LYS A 23 18.74 -15.81 -34.06
CA LYS A 23 18.94 -17.27 -34.11
C LYS A 23 19.92 -17.65 -35.20
N ASP A 24 19.76 -17.10 -36.41
CA ASP A 24 20.62 -17.42 -37.55
C ASP A 24 22.06 -16.92 -37.30
N GLU A 25 22.21 -15.72 -36.72
CA GLU A 25 23.52 -15.18 -36.33
C GLU A 25 24.19 -16.04 -35.24
N LEU A 26 23.46 -16.45 -34.21
CA LEU A 26 23.97 -17.33 -33.16
C LEU A 26 24.40 -18.69 -33.72
N LEU A 27 23.56 -19.33 -34.53
CA LEU A 27 23.87 -20.63 -35.14
C LEU A 27 25.10 -20.56 -36.06
N ASN A 28 25.29 -19.45 -36.76
CA ASN A 28 26.50 -19.23 -37.55
C ASN A 28 27.75 -19.05 -36.67
N HIS A 29 27.61 -18.36 -35.52
CA HIS A 29 28.70 -18.22 -34.55
C HIS A 29 29.09 -19.57 -33.92
N LEU A 30 28.10 -20.38 -33.52
CA LEU A 30 28.33 -21.69 -32.88
C LEU A 30 29.08 -22.69 -33.78
N LYS A 31 28.96 -22.55 -35.12
CA LYS A 31 29.74 -23.37 -36.08
C LYS A 31 31.24 -23.06 -36.04
N ASN A 32 31.60 -21.82 -35.71
CA ASN A 32 32.96 -21.31 -35.84
C ASN A 32 33.65 -21.07 -34.48
N CYS A 33 32.94 -21.20 -33.36
CA CYS A 33 33.47 -20.97 -32.02
C CYS A 33 33.30 -22.19 -31.11
N ASN A 34 34.41 -22.86 -30.81
CA ASN A 34 34.44 -24.04 -29.95
C ASN A 34 34.02 -23.73 -28.50
N GLU A 35 34.37 -22.56 -27.98
CA GLU A 35 34.04 -22.14 -26.61
C GLU A 35 32.53 -21.96 -26.42
N CYS A 36 31.88 -21.20 -27.32
CA CYS A 36 30.43 -20.98 -27.27
C CYS A 36 29.65 -22.27 -27.58
N SER A 37 30.17 -23.13 -28.45
CA SER A 37 29.58 -24.45 -28.72
C SER A 37 29.61 -25.37 -27.48
N ALA A 38 30.72 -25.39 -26.75
CA ALA A 38 30.83 -26.14 -25.49
C ALA A 38 29.86 -25.62 -24.42
N GLU A 39 29.72 -24.30 -24.28
CA GLU A 39 28.78 -23.69 -23.34
C GLU A 39 27.31 -23.95 -23.73
N PHE A 40 26.99 -23.91 -25.03
CA PHE A 40 25.67 -24.27 -25.55
C PHE A 40 25.29 -25.71 -25.19
N GLU A 41 26.19 -26.67 -25.41
CA GLU A 41 25.93 -28.08 -25.07
C GLU A 41 25.78 -28.30 -23.56
N LYS A 42 26.54 -27.58 -22.73
CA LYS A 42 26.40 -27.62 -21.27
C LYS A 42 25.01 -27.14 -20.83
N GLN A 43 24.56 -25.99 -21.32
CA GLN A 43 23.26 -25.43 -20.95
C GLN A 43 22.09 -26.25 -21.51
N LYS A 44 22.23 -26.78 -22.72
CA LYS A 44 21.25 -27.69 -23.34
C LYS A 44 21.05 -28.97 -22.53
N ARG A 45 22.13 -29.57 -22.01
CA ARG A 45 22.03 -30.74 -21.11
C ARG A 45 21.25 -30.41 -19.84
N PHE A 46 21.55 -29.29 -19.20
CA PHE A 46 20.83 -28.83 -18.02
C PHE A 46 19.34 -28.57 -18.30
N TYR A 47 19.03 -27.89 -19.41
CA TYR A 47 17.65 -27.62 -19.82
C TYR A 47 16.85 -28.90 -20.10
N SER A 48 17.46 -29.89 -20.75
CA SER A 48 16.84 -31.19 -20.97
C SER A 48 16.50 -31.91 -19.66
N SER A 49 17.37 -31.84 -18.64
CA SER A 49 17.09 -32.40 -17.30
C SER A 49 15.91 -31.73 -16.60
N LEU A 50 15.64 -30.44 -16.87
CA LEU A 50 14.46 -29.75 -16.34
C LEU A 50 13.18 -30.11 -17.08
N LYS A 51 13.27 -30.35 -18.40
CA LYS A 51 12.11 -30.69 -19.24
C LYS A 51 11.51 -32.06 -18.93
N GLU A 52 12.32 -32.98 -18.41
CA GLU A 52 11.85 -34.30 -17.96
C GLU A 52 11.01 -34.25 -16.68
N ILE A 53 10.94 -33.09 -16.01
CA ILE A 53 10.05 -32.89 -14.88
C ILE A 53 8.62 -32.72 -15.42
N VAL A 54 7.88 -33.83 -15.46
CA VAL A 54 6.43 -33.80 -15.70
C VAL A 54 5.77 -33.11 -14.51
N LEU A 55 5.44 -31.83 -14.67
CA LEU A 55 4.57 -31.13 -13.73
C LEU A 55 3.18 -31.77 -13.84
N PRO A 56 2.60 -32.29 -12.75
CA PRO A 56 1.25 -32.82 -12.80
C PRO A 56 0.29 -31.70 -13.20
N GLU A 57 -0.60 -31.97 -14.17
CA GLU A 57 -1.68 -31.04 -14.44
C GLU A 57 -2.48 -30.81 -13.15
N PRO A 58 -2.78 -29.55 -12.80
CA PRO A 58 -3.55 -29.26 -11.61
C PRO A 58 -4.92 -29.94 -11.70
N ASP A 59 -5.36 -30.56 -10.59
CA ASP A 59 -6.64 -31.23 -10.48
C ASP A 59 -7.77 -30.36 -11.06
N GLN A 60 -8.59 -30.93 -11.94
CA GLN A 60 -9.70 -30.24 -12.58
C GLN A 60 -10.67 -29.65 -11.54
N ASN A 61 -10.80 -30.29 -10.38
CA ASN A 61 -11.60 -29.75 -9.28
C ASN A 61 -11.00 -28.46 -8.72
N LEU A 62 -9.67 -28.44 -8.49
CA LEU A 62 -8.95 -27.26 -8.02
C LEU A 62 -9.06 -26.10 -9.02
N LEU A 63 -8.95 -26.38 -10.33
CA LEU A 63 -9.15 -25.37 -11.37
C LEU A 63 -10.57 -24.82 -11.39
N SER A 64 -11.57 -25.70 -11.22
CA SER A 64 -12.98 -25.30 -11.18
C SER A 64 -13.29 -24.42 -9.97
N GLU A 65 -12.70 -24.74 -8.82
CA GLU A 65 -12.82 -24.00 -7.57
C GLU A 65 -12.18 -22.61 -7.68
N ALA A 66 -10.94 -22.53 -8.15
CA ALA A 66 -10.24 -21.26 -8.36
C ALA A 66 -11.02 -20.34 -9.32
N ARG A 67 -11.60 -20.88 -10.39
CA ARG A 67 -12.46 -20.11 -11.33
C ARG A 67 -13.75 -19.62 -10.67
N ARG A 68 -14.35 -20.44 -9.80
CA ARG A 68 -15.57 -20.08 -9.06
C ARG A 68 -15.28 -18.96 -8.07
N GLU A 69 -14.20 -19.07 -7.30
CA GLU A 69 -13.77 -18.04 -6.34
C GLU A 69 -13.47 -16.72 -7.04
N PHE A 70 -12.73 -16.77 -8.15
CA PHE A 70 -12.44 -15.57 -8.94
C PHE A 70 -13.71 -14.87 -9.44
N LYS A 71 -14.68 -15.64 -9.96
CA LYS A 71 -15.97 -15.09 -10.41
C LYS A 71 -16.78 -14.49 -9.24
N ALA A 72 -16.72 -15.09 -8.05
CA ALA A 72 -17.37 -14.56 -6.87
C ALA A 72 -16.76 -13.22 -6.44
N ALA A 73 -15.43 -13.12 -6.40
CA ALA A 73 -14.72 -11.88 -6.09
C ALA A 73 -15.09 -10.74 -7.05
N LEU A 74 -15.18 -11.01 -8.36
CA LEU A 74 -15.59 -10.01 -9.35
C LEU A 74 -17.04 -9.52 -9.17
N LYS A 75 -17.96 -10.37 -8.68
CA LYS A 75 -19.34 -9.96 -8.42
C LYS A 75 -19.44 -9.02 -7.21
N VAL A 76 -18.70 -9.31 -6.15
CA VAL A 76 -18.63 -8.45 -4.96
C VAL A 76 -18.14 -7.05 -5.34
N GLU A 77 -17.09 -6.97 -6.16
CA GLU A 77 -16.52 -5.69 -6.58
C GLU A 77 -17.48 -4.85 -7.44
N LYS A 78 -18.23 -5.49 -8.34
CA LYS A 78 -19.26 -4.80 -9.15
C LYS A 78 -20.42 -4.25 -8.32
N SER A 79 -20.77 -4.90 -7.20
CA SER A 79 -21.90 -4.49 -6.36
C SER A 79 -21.61 -3.24 -5.50
N LYS A 80 -20.34 -3.02 -5.11
CA LYS A 80 -19.92 -1.86 -4.30
C LYS A 80 -20.13 -0.51 -5.01
N ARG A 81 -20.12 -0.48 -6.35
CA ARG A 81 -20.32 0.76 -7.14
C ARG A 81 -21.76 1.29 -7.14
N ARG A 82 -22.74 0.54 -6.61
CA ARG A 82 -24.18 0.90 -6.68
C ARG A 82 -24.79 1.41 -5.37
N LEU A 83 -24.01 1.55 -4.29
CA LEU A 83 -24.52 1.78 -2.93
C LEU A 83 -24.37 3.21 -2.38
N PHE A 84 -24.01 4.21 -3.20
CA PHE A 84 -24.07 5.62 -2.78
C PHE A 84 -25.45 6.23 -3.07
N THR A 85 -26.43 5.94 -2.21
CA THR A 85 -27.60 6.80 -1.99
C THR A 85 -27.64 7.19 -0.51
N LEU A 86 -27.38 8.46 -0.22
CA LEU A 86 -27.40 9.05 1.12
C LEU A 86 -28.83 9.09 1.69
N PRO A 87 -29.05 8.78 2.98
CA PRO A 87 -30.33 9.04 3.65
C PRO A 87 -30.41 10.49 4.13
N SER A 88 -31.58 11.11 3.99
CA SER A 88 -31.84 12.47 4.48
C SER A 88 -32.06 12.46 6.00
N ILE A 89 -31.15 13.11 6.74
CA ILE A 89 -31.29 13.32 8.19
C ILE A 89 -32.01 14.66 8.42
N ASN A 90 -33.14 14.61 9.12
CA ASN A 90 -33.96 15.78 9.45
C ASN A 90 -33.62 16.30 10.86
N ILE A 91 -32.94 17.44 10.92
CA ILE A 91 -32.39 18.08 12.13
C ILE A 91 -33.40 19.00 12.87
N SER A 92 -34.69 18.95 12.52
CA SER A 92 -35.69 19.92 13.02
C SER A 92 -36.10 19.77 14.49
N ASN A 93 -35.71 18.70 15.20
CA ASN A 93 -36.21 18.44 16.56
C ASN A 93 -35.20 18.70 17.70
N PHE A 94 -34.04 19.32 17.43
CA PHE A 94 -33.02 19.53 18.46
C PHE A 94 -33.00 20.93 19.10
N PHE A 95 -33.75 21.91 18.59
CA PHE A 95 -33.47 23.35 18.85
C PHE A 95 -34.51 24.19 19.62
N PHE A 96 -35.47 23.61 20.36
CA PHE A 96 -36.51 24.44 21.04
C PHE A 96 -36.42 24.46 22.58
N SER A 97 -35.59 25.38 23.13
CA SER A 97 -35.79 25.98 24.46
C SER A 97 -34.97 27.29 24.61
N PRO A 98 -35.59 28.46 24.90
CA PRO A 98 -34.93 29.77 24.81
C PRO A 98 -33.75 29.98 25.76
N SER A 99 -33.81 29.45 26.98
CA SER A 99 -32.80 29.68 28.03
C SER A 99 -31.54 28.83 27.85
N LYS A 100 -31.60 27.74 27.08
CA LYS A 100 -30.44 26.89 26.76
C LYS A 100 -29.65 27.38 25.54
N ILE A 101 -30.27 28.18 24.67
CA ILE A 101 -29.63 28.78 23.48
C ILE A 101 -28.63 29.86 23.88
N ALA A 102 -28.96 30.69 24.87
CA ALA A 102 -28.08 31.78 25.31
C ALA A 102 -26.80 31.24 25.95
N PHE A 103 -26.91 30.26 26.86
CA PHE A 103 -25.76 29.63 27.50
C PHE A 103 -24.97 28.73 26.54
N GLY A 104 -25.66 27.92 25.72
CA GLY A 104 -25.01 27.05 24.73
C GLY A 104 -24.27 27.84 23.65
N GLY A 105 -24.90 28.90 23.13
CA GLY A 105 -24.29 29.80 22.14
C GLY A 105 -23.07 30.51 22.70
N ALA A 106 -23.14 31.04 23.92
CA ALA A 106 -22.00 31.70 24.57
C ALA A 106 -20.83 30.73 24.80
N THR A 107 -21.10 29.48 25.21
CA THR A 107 -20.03 28.47 25.38
C THR A 107 -19.40 28.05 24.05
N VAL A 108 -20.18 27.87 22.98
CA VAL A 108 -19.65 27.51 21.66
C VAL A 108 -18.84 28.67 21.08
N LEU A 109 -19.30 29.90 21.26
CA LEU A 109 -18.60 31.10 20.81
C LEU A 109 -17.30 31.31 21.60
N ALA A 110 -17.31 31.13 22.92
CA ALA A 110 -16.11 31.19 23.74
C ALA A 110 -15.10 30.09 23.40
N ALA A 111 -15.56 28.86 23.17
CA ALA A 111 -14.72 27.75 22.72
C ALA A 111 -14.16 28.02 21.31
N GLY A 112 -14.97 28.55 20.40
CA GLY A 112 -14.55 28.95 19.06
C GLY A 112 -13.51 30.07 19.06
N ILE A 113 -13.66 31.07 19.93
CA ILE A 113 -12.67 32.15 20.10
C ILE A 113 -11.37 31.60 20.71
N LEU A 114 -11.45 30.72 21.71
CA LEU A 114 -10.26 30.10 22.33
C LEU A 114 -9.49 29.23 21.34
N ILE A 115 -10.20 28.38 20.59
CA ILE A 115 -9.63 27.53 19.54
C ILE A 115 -9.07 28.42 18.42
N GLY A 116 -9.80 29.44 18.00
CA GLY A 116 -9.35 30.42 17.02
C GLY A 116 -8.08 31.14 17.48
N TYR A 117 -8.04 31.63 18.71
CA TYR A 117 -6.86 32.28 19.28
C TYR A 117 -5.65 31.32 19.29
N PHE A 118 -5.83 30.07 19.67
CA PHE A 118 -4.73 29.11 19.71
C PHE A 118 -4.23 28.70 18.31
N LEU A 119 -5.11 28.68 17.30
CA LEU A 119 -4.77 28.36 15.92
C LEU A 119 -4.17 29.56 15.17
N PHE A 120 -4.63 30.79 15.43
CA PHE A 120 -4.22 31.99 14.70
C PHE A 120 -3.13 32.80 15.40
N ASN A 121 -2.88 32.63 16.71
CA ASN A 121 -1.80 33.34 17.43
C ASN A 121 -0.41 32.68 17.26
N LYS A 122 -0.28 31.79 16.27
CA LYS A 122 1.01 31.30 15.78
C LYS A 122 1.30 32.04 14.47
N GLU A 123 1.69 33.31 14.59
CA GLU A 123 2.25 34.07 13.47
C GLU A 123 3.55 33.38 13.02
N THR A 124 3.39 32.48 12.06
CA THR A 124 4.43 32.23 11.08
C THR A 124 4.22 33.33 10.05
N GLU A 125 5.17 34.25 9.96
CA GLU A 125 5.19 35.34 8.99
C GLU A 125 5.17 34.74 7.56
N LEU A 126 3.97 34.50 7.04
CA LEU A 126 3.69 34.44 5.62
C LEU A 126 2.82 35.64 5.35
N VAL A 127 3.46 36.69 4.83
CA VAL A 127 2.79 37.87 4.30
C VAL A 127 1.89 37.41 3.15
N ILE A 128 0.60 37.22 3.44
CA ILE A 128 -0.45 37.08 2.45
C ILE A 128 -1.26 38.38 2.52
N GLN A 129 -1.04 39.26 1.55
CA GLN A 129 -1.94 40.39 1.31
C GLN A 129 -3.35 39.85 1.02
N PRO A 130 -4.41 40.46 1.56
CA PRO A 130 -5.77 40.07 1.20
C PRO A 130 -5.97 40.41 -0.28
N LEU A 131 -6.15 39.37 -1.09
CA LEU A 131 -6.55 39.54 -2.49
C LEU A 131 -7.97 40.11 -2.47
N ASN A 132 -8.07 41.41 -2.72
CA ASN A 132 -9.33 42.03 -3.09
C ASN A 132 -9.90 41.27 -4.29
N GLN A 133 -11.19 41.01 -4.18
CA GLN A 133 -11.97 40.13 -5.03
C GLN A 133 -12.22 40.79 -6.39
N ASP A 134 -11.16 40.93 -7.20
CA ASP A 134 -11.31 41.04 -8.64
C ASP A 134 -11.39 39.61 -9.18
N LYS A 135 -12.58 39.20 -9.64
CA LYS A 135 -12.77 37.99 -10.44
C LYS A 135 -12.14 38.18 -11.83
N ASN A 136 -10.83 38.44 -11.88
CA ASN A 136 -10.06 38.42 -13.10
C ASN A 136 -9.74 36.97 -13.43
N VAL A 137 -10.48 36.42 -14.40
CA VAL A 137 -10.22 35.11 -15.05
C VAL A 137 -8.83 35.09 -15.72
N SER A 138 -8.12 36.23 -15.76
CA SER A 138 -6.71 36.36 -16.12
C SER A 138 -5.73 35.65 -15.18
N ALA A 139 -6.18 35.12 -14.04
CA ALA A 139 -5.36 34.35 -13.10
C ALA A 139 -5.34 32.83 -13.37
N LEU A 140 -5.87 32.37 -14.50
CA LEU A 140 -5.60 31.02 -14.98
C LEU A 140 -4.16 30.98 -15.50
N GLU A 141 -3.21 30.79 -14.57
CA GLU A 141 -1.78 30.64 -14.88
C GLU A 141 -1.56 29.56 -15.95
N GLU A 142 -0.52 29.71 -16.78
CA GLU A 142 -0.26 28.90 -18.00
C GLU A 142 -0.36 27.38 -17.84
N ASN A 143 -0.21 26.85 -16.62
CA ASN A 143 -0.23 25.41 -16.33
C ASN A 143 -1.50 24.93 -15.61
N THR A 144 -2.55 25.76 -15.52
CA THR A 144 -3.81 25.38 -14.87
C THR A 144 -4.67 24.56 -15.82
N ARG A 145 -4.90 23.29 -15.47
CA ARG A 145 -5.78 22.41 -16.24
C ARG A 145 -7.22 22.60 -15.79
N ILE A 146 -8.07 23.00 -16.72
CA ILE A 146 -9.51 23.14 -16.53
C ILE A 146 -10.20 21.82 -16.91
N THR A 147 -11.06 21.30 -16.05
CA THR A 147 -11.88 20.10 -16.27
C THR A 147 -13.31 20.33 -15.76
N ASN A 148 -14.24 19.43 -16.09
CA ASN A 148 -15.62 19.43 -15.56
C ASN A 148 -16.40 20.75 -15.74
N VAL A 149 -16.27 21.37 -16.92
CA VAL A 149 -17.03 22.59 -17.26
C VAL A 149 -18.54 22.29 -17.27
N ARG A 150 -19.32 23.04 -16.50
CA ARG A 150 -20.78 22.92 -16.43
C ARG A 150 -21.43 24.30 -16.50
N PHE A 151 -22.23 24.51 -17.53
CA PHE A 151 -23.03 25.73 -17.70
C PHE A 151 -24.23 25.70 -16.76
N ILE A 152 -24.32 26.71 -15.91
CA ILE A 152 -25.47 26.98 -15.04
C ILE A 152 -26.50 27.77 -15.84
N ASP A 153 -26.06 28.82 -16.51
CA ASP A 153 -26.88 29.59 -17.45
C ASP A 153 -26.64 29.12 -18.89
N LYS A 154 -27.74 28.95 -19.63
CA LYS A 154 -27.75 28.48 -21.03
C LYS A 154 -28.34 29.51 -21.98
N ASP A 155 -28.88 30.62 -21.48
CA ASP A 155 -29.47 31.66 -22.30
C ASP A 155 -28.50 32.85 -22.43
N PRO A 156 -27.74 32.94 -23.52
CA PRO A 156 -26.78 34.02 -23.71
C PRO A 156 -27.44 35.35 -24.15
N SER A 157 -28.78 35.46 -24.10
CA SER A 157 -29.52 36.58 -24.71
C SER A 157 -29.25 37.93 -24.06
N ASP A 158 -28.86 37.96 -22.79
CA ASP A 158 -28.47 39.19 -22.07
C ASP A 158 -26.97 39.49 -22.14
N GLY A 159 -26.19 38.60 -22.77
CA GLY A 159 -24.73 38.71 -22.88
C GLY A 159 -23.98 38.24 -21.64
N GLU A 160 -24.67 37.71 -20.62
CA GLU A 160 -24.06 37.09 -19.45
C GLU A 160 -24.04 35.56 -19.61
N ILE A 161 -23.03 34.91 -19.02
CA ILE A 161 -22.95 33.45 -18.94
C ILE A 161 -22.46 33.04 -17.56
N GLU A 162 -23.04 31.98 -17.01
CA GLU A 162 -22.62 31.41 -15.75
C GLU A 162 -22.24 29.94 -15.93
N PHE A 163 -21.05 29.56 -15.46
CA PHE A 163 -20.58 28.18 -15.51
C PHE A 163 -19.58 27.88 -14.38
N THR A 164 -19.48 26.61 -13.98
CA THR A 164 -18.51 26.11 -13.01
C THR A 164 -17.44 25.28 -13.70
N VAL A 165 -16.21 25.32 -13.20
CA VAL A 165 -15.10 24.49 -13.67
C VAL A 165 -14.25 23.98 -12.52
N ASP A 166 -13.60 22.84 -12.70
CA ASP A 166 -12.53 22.36 -11.82
C ASP A 166 -11.19 22.81 -12.39
N ALA A 167 -10.52 23.73 -11.70
CA ALA A 167 -9.19 24.23 -12.07
C ALA A 167 -8.12 23.57 -11.20
N THR A 168 -7.30 22.70 -11.79
CA THR A 168 -6.22 21.98 -11.08
C THR A 168 -4.86 22.38 -11.63
N LYS A 169 -3.91 22.75 -10.76
CA LYS A 169 -2.53 23.06 -11.13
C LYS A 169 -1.61 21.91 -10.69
N PRO A 170 -0.97 21.18 -11.62
CA PRO A 170 0.00 20.17 -11.26
C PRO A 170 1.23 20.83 -10.63
N ILE A 171 1.67 20.30 -9.50
CA ILE A 171 2.92 20.71 -8.85
C ILE A 171 3.98 19.65 -9.07
N HIS A 172 5.16 20.08 -9.52
CA HIS A 172 6.33 19.21 -9.66
C HIS A 172 7.24 19.44 -8.45
N ILE A 173 7.40 18.40 -7.64
CA ILE A 173 8.25 18.44 -6.44
C ILE A 173 9.45 17.54 -6.69
N LYS A 174 10.66 18.08 -6.48
CA LYS A 174 11.93 17.34 -6.54
C LYS A 174 12.75 17.68 -5.31
N GLY A 175 13.21 16.67 -4.60
CA GLY A 175 14.09 16.85 -3.44
C GLY A 175 14.63 15.53 -2.92
N ASN A 176 15.14 15.56 -1.70
CA ASN A 176 15.73 14.41 -1.03
C ASN A 176 14.64 13.59 -0.30
N VAL A 177 14.74 12.25 -0.31
CA VAL A 177 13.81 11.38 0.42
C VAL A 177 13.83 11.58 1.94
N ASN A 178 14.91 12.13 2.47
CA ASN A 178 15.08 12.47 3.89
C ASN A 178 14.64 13.91 4.22
N ASP A 179 14.12 14.66 3.24
CA ASP A 179 13.51 15.96 3.49
C ASP A 179 12.17 15.77 4.23
N PRO A 180 11.95 16.41 5.39
CA PRO A 180 10.70 16.28 6.14
C PRO A 180 9.45 16.58 5.31
N GLN A 181 9.51 17.54 4.38
CA GLN A 181 8.36 17.85 3.52
C GLN A 181 8.05 16.70 2.56
N ILE A 182 9.08 16.04 2.02
CA ILE A 182 8.91 14.88 1.14
C ILE A 182 8.44 13.66 1.94
N GLN A 183 8.97 13.46 3.15
CA GLN A 183 8.51 12.40 4.04
C GLN A 183 7.03 12.56 4.40
N ASN A 184 6.57 13.78 4.66
CA ASN A 184 5.16 14.06 4.91
C ASN A 184 4.27 13.73 3.70
N ILE A 185 4.72 14.10 2.49
CA ILE A 185 3.99 13.77 1.26
C ILE A 185 3.95 12.26 1.06
N LEU A 186 5.06 11.55 1.23
CA LEU A 186 5.11 10.09 1.09
C LEU A 186 4.25 9.39 2.14
N THR A 187 4.28 9.85 3.39
CA THR A 187 3.47 9.32 4.49
C THR A 187 1.98 9.54 4.23
N TYR A 188 1.61 10.75 3.79
CA TYR A 188 0.23 11.05 3.38
C TYR A 188 -0.20 10.17 2.20
N SER A 189 0.64 10.05 1.17
CA SER A 189 0.35 9.22 0.00
C SER A 189 0.16 7.76 0.39
N MET A 190 1.00 7.24 1.29
CA MET A 190 0.90 5.88 1.81
C MET A 190 -0.41 5.62 2.58
N LEU A 191 -0.97 6.61 3.27
CA LEU A 191 -2.17 6.46 4.08
C LEU A 191 -3.48 6.69 3.32
N TYR A 192 -3.50 7.67 2.41
CA TYR A 192 -4.76 8.24 1.92
C TYR A 192 -4.97 8.12 0.41
N GLU A 193 -3.94 7.80 -0.38
CA GLU A 193 -4.12 7.68 -1.83
C GLU A 193 -5.03 6.53 -2.21
N GLN A 194 -5.94 6.78 -3.15
CA GLN A 194 -6.90 5.77 -3.59
C GLN A 194 -6.24 4.64 -4.37
N ASN A 195 -5.20 4.98 -5.14
CA ASN A 195 -4.50 4.01 -5.98
C ASN A 195 -3.47 3.21 -5.13
N PRO A 196 -3.64 1.88 -4.97
CA PRO A 196 -2.72 1.05 -4.19
C PRO A 196 -1.30 1.04 -4.75
N GLY A 197 -1.12 1.25 -6.06
CA GLY A 197 0.21 1.37 -6.66
C GLY A 197 0.98 2.60 -6.18
N VAL A 198 0.28 3.71 -5.93
CA VAL A 198 0.89 4.93 -5.37
C VAL A 198 1.27 4.70 -3.92
N ARG A 199 0.38 4.09 -3.13
CA ARG A 199 0.68 3.74 -1.73
C ARG A 199 1.88 2.79 -1.61
N LEU A 200 1.92 1.75 -2.44
CA LEU A 200 3.04 0.82 -2.50
C LEU A 200 4.35 1.52 -2.88
N ASN A 201 4.31 2.40 -3.89
CA ASN A 201 5.49 3.17 -4.29
C ASN A 201 5.97 4.09 -3.16
N ALA A 202 5.07 4.71 -2.42
CA ALA A 202 5.44 5.53 -1.27
C ALA A 202 6.19 4.72 -0.20
N ILE A 203 5.70 3.51 0.14
CA ILE A 203 6.39 2.56 1.05
C ILE A 203 7.78 2.21 0.52
N ASN A 204 7.87 1.87 -0.77
CA ASN A 204 9.14 1.49 -1.39
C ASN A 204 10.15 2.64 -1.37
N VAL A 205 9.71 3.88 -1.62
CA VAL A 205 10.60 5.05 -1.56
C VAL A 205 11.10 5.27 -0.12
N ILE A 206 10.21 5.20 0.88
CA ILE A 206 10.58 5.31 2.30
C ILE A 206 11.62 4.24 2.68
N SER A 207 11.51 3.02 2.14
CA SER A 207 12.42 1.91 2.44
C SER A 207 13.90 2.18 2.11
N THR A 208 14.18 3.12 1.20
CA THR A 208 15.51 3.24 0.61
C THR A 208 16.52 4.01 1.46
N ASN A 209 16.11 4.90 2.37
CA ASN A 209 17.06 5.72 3.15
C ASN A 209 16.53 6.38 4.43
N THR A 210 15.35 5.99 4.92
CA THR A 210 14.73 6.65 6.09
C THR A 210 15.41 6.26 7.40
N ALA A 211 15.51 7.21 8.33
CA ALA A 211 15.96 6.96 9.69
C ALA A 211 15.09 5.87 10.34
N LYS A 212 15.74 4.83 10.88
CA LYS A 212 15.09 3.61 11.41
C LYS A 212 14.22 3.82 12.66
N ASP A 213 14.14 5.05 13.17
CA ASP A 213 13.43 5.42 14.40
C ASP A 213 12.42 6.56 14.19
N ASP A 214 12.01 6.83 12.94
CA ASP A 214 10.96 7.81 12.69
C ASP A 214 9.59 7.27 13.14
N ARG A 215 9.06 7.85 14.23
CA ARG A 215 7.78 7.45 14.83
C ARG A 215 6.58 7.73 13.94
N GLU A 216 6.60 8.82 13.17
CA GLU A 216 5.48 9.18 12.30
C GLU A 216 5.36 8.15 11.17
N ILE A 217 6.50 7.84 10.54
CA ILE A 217 6.57 6.85 9.47
C ILE A 217 6.24 5.45 10.00
N THR A 218 6.76 5.09 11.17
CA THR A 218 6.46 3.80 11.82
C THR A 218 4.96 3.68 12.12
N GLY A 219 4.35 4.70 12.73
CA GLY A 219 2.91 4.73 13.01
C GLY A 219 2.06 4.61 11.75
N ALA A 220 2.48 5.25 10.66
CA ALA A 220 1.81 5.16 9.38
C ALA A 220 1.95 3.76 8.75
N LEU A 221 3.15 3.15 8.79
CA LEU A 221 3.36 1.77 8.34
C LEU A 221 2.54 0.75 9.15
N LEU A 222 2.43 0.93 10.46
CA LEU A 222 1.58 0.10 11.32
C LEU A 222 0.10 0.21 10.93
N THR A 223 -0.36 1.43 10.66
CA THR A 223 -1.74 1.68 10.20
C THR A 223 -2.00 0.98 8.88
N VAL A 224 -1.09 1.10 7.92
CA VAL A 224 -1.19 0.45 6.61
C VAL A 224 -1.21 -1.07 6.76
N ALA A 225 -0.26 -1.65 7.51
CA ALA A 225 -0.16 -3.09 7.71
C ALA A 225 -1.45 -3.69 8.31
N LYS A 226 -2.10 -2.96 9.23
CA LYS A 226 -3.34 -3.40 9.90
C LYS A 226 -4.59 -3.26 9.03
N TYR A 227 -4.70 -2.17 8.26
CA TYR A 227 -5.99 -1.72 7.74
C TYR A 227 -6.06 -1.47 6.23
N ASP A 228 -4.94 -1.48 5.51
CA ASP A 228 -4.97 -1.24 4.07
C ASP A 228 -5.79 -2.33 3.35
N THR A 229 -6.68 -1.90 2.45
CA THR A 229 -7.58 -2.80 1.72
C THR A 229 -6.84 -3.70 0.73
N ASN A 230 -5.64 -3.31 0.29
CA ASN A 230 -4.83 -4.05 -0.65
C ASN A 230 -3.79 -4.92 0.08
N LEU A 231 -3.86 -6.24 -0.14
CA LEU A 231 -2.93 -7.20 0.45
C LEU A 231 -1.46 -6.92 0.13
N GLY A 232 -1.14 -6.49 -1.09
CA GLY A 232 0.23 -6.20 -1.49
C GLY A 232 0.82 -5.03 -0.70
N VAL A 233 0.02 -3.98 -0.49
CA VAL A 233 0.42 -2.80 0.29
C VAL A 233 0.61 -3.18 1.77
N ARG A 234 -0.32 -3.94 2.36
CA ARG A 234 -0.18 -4.45 3.75
C ARG A 234 1.09 -5.27 3.94
N ARG A 235 1.37 -6.19 3.02
CA ARG A 235 2.55 -7.06 3.07
C ARG A 235 3.85 -6.27 2.97
N GLU A 236 3.93 -5.30 2.07
CA GLU A 236 5.16 -4.50 1.92
C GLU A 236 5.39 -3.61 3.15
N ALA A 237 4.34 -3.02 3.72
CA ALA A 237 4.44 -2.28 4.98
C ALA A 237 4.97 -3.17 6.12
N LEU A 238 4.42 -4.37 6.26
CA LEU A 238 4.85 -5.31 7.29
C LEU A 238 6.31 -5.77 7.12
N LYS A 239 6.72 -6.02 5.86
CA LYS A 239 8.10 -6.36 5.53
C LYS A 239 9.05 -5.20 5.86
N LEU A 240 8.67 -3.96 5.56
CA LEU A 240 9.47 -2.78 5.86
C LEU A 240 9.61 -2.54 7.37
N LEU A 241 8.54 -2.79 8.15
CA LEU A 241 8.58 -2.68 9.62
C LEU A 241 9.67 -3.53 10.27
N ARG A 242 10.13 -4.61 9.62
CA ARG A 242 11.25 -5.44 10.12
C ARG A 242 12.59 -4.70 10.18
N ASN A 243 12.72 -3.56 9.50
CA ASN A 243 13.91 -2.72 9.51
C ASN A 243 13.90 -1.68 10.65
N PHE A 244 12.76 -1.50 11.33
CA PHE A 244 12.57 -0.55 12.42
C PHE A 244 12.76 -1.24 13.77
N ALA A 245 12.84 -0.44 14.85
CA ALA A 245 12.88 -0.96 16.20
C ALA A 245 11.60 -1.76 16.52
N PHE A 246 11.76 -2.98 17.02
CA PHE A 246 10.64 -3.80 17.48
C PHE A 246 10.21 -3.36 18.88
N ASP A 247 9.41 -2.30 18.93
CA ASP A 247 8.84 -1.77 20.16
C ASP A 247 7.45 -2.36 20.47
N THR A 248 6.80 -1.81 21.49
CA THR A 248 5.46 -2.24 21.92
C THR A 248 4.41 -2.00 20.83
N GLU A 249 4.50 -0.91 20.07
CA GLU A 249 3.53 -0.56 19.03
C GLU A 249 3.61 -1.53 17.85
N VAL A 250 4.83 -1.88 17.44
CA VAL A 250 5.06 -2.92 16.43
C VAL A 250 4.54 -4.27 16.92
N ARG A 251 4.82 -4.64 18.17
CA ARG A 251 4.32 -5.90 18.77
C ARG A 251 2.79 -5.95 18.74
N GLU A 252 2.12 -4.91 19.21
CA GLU A 252 0.65 -4.83 19.23
C GLU A 252 0.05 -4.96 17.83
N ALA A 253 0.67 -4.34 16.82
CA ALA A 253 0.23 -4.48 15.45
C ALA A 253 0.40 -5.91 14.91
N LEU A 254 1.52 -6.58 15.22
CA LEU A 254 1.74 -7.98 14.84
C LEU A 254 0.69 -8.89 15.49
N LEU A 255 0.38 -8.69 16.76
CA LEU A 255 -0.67 -9.44 17.46
C LEU A 255 -2.05 -9.17 16.87
N TYR A 256 -2.35 -7.91 16.55
CA TYR A 256 -3.59 -7.54 15.87
C TYR A 256 -3.74 -8.26 14.53
N ILE A 257 -2.68 -8.24 13.69
CA ILE A 257 -2.67 -8.92 12.38
C ILE A 257 -2.85 -10.43 12.56
N LEU A 258 -2.12 -11.04 13.50
CA LEU A 258 -2.28 -12.47 13.81
C LEU A 258 -3.73 -12.82 14.16
N LEU A 259 -4.38 -12.04 15.00
CA LEU A 259 -5.72 -12.36 15.52
C LEU A 259 -6.86 -12.01 14.56
N ASN A 260 -6.69 -10.97 13.74
CA ASN A 260 -7.80 -10.35 13.01
C ASN A 260 -7.64 -10.31 11.48
N ASP A 261 -6.43 -10.51 10.93
CA ASP A 261 -6.25 -10.43 9.48
C ASP A 261 -6.89 -11.65 8.79
N GLU A 262 -7.76 -11.39 7.81
CA GLU A 262 -8.42 -12.44 7.02
C GLU A 262 -7.41 -13.27 6.21
N ASN A 263 -6.30 -12.66 5.79
CA ASN A 263 -5.32 -13.30 4.94
C ASN A 263 -4.30 -14.12 5.74
N SER A 264 -4.23 -15.43 5.46
CA SER A 264 -3.31 -16.33 6.17
C SER A 264 -1.84 -15.96 5.98
N SER A 265 -1.45 -15.39 4.84
CA SER A 265 -0.05 -14.99 4.60
C SER A 265 0.36 -13.82 5.49
N MET A 266 -0.56 -12.88 5.77
CA MET A 266 -0.32 -11.81 6.75
C MET A 266 -0.13 -12.38 8.15
N ARG A 267 -0.99 -13.32 8.56
CA ARG A 267 -0.87 -14.00 9.87
C ARG A 267 0.44 -14.79 10.00
N ILE A 268 0.88 -15.46 8.93
CA ILE A 268 2.17 -16.16 8.89
C ILE A 268 3.34 -15.18 9.04
N GLU A 269 3.30 -14.05 8.35
CA GLU A 269 4.36 -13.04 8.44
C GLU A 269 4.41 -12.42 9.84
N ALA A 270 3.25 -12.22 10.48
CA ALA A 270 3.17 -11.77 11.86
C ALA A 270 3.82 -12.77 12.83
N ILE A 271 3.49 -14.06 12.71
CA ILE A 271 4.12 -15.13 13.52
C ILE A 271 5.63 -15.16 13.28
N THR A 272 6.06 -15.05 12.03
CA THR A 272 7.48 -15.08 11.66
C THR A 272 8.23 -13.93 12.31
N SER A 273 7.67 -12.72 12.26
CA SER A 273 8.24 -11.53 12.89
C SER A 273 8.31 -11.68 14.42
N LEU A 274 7.24 -12.17 15.06
CA LEU A 274 7.22 -12.44 16.51
C LEU A 274 8.27 -13.49 16.91
N LYS A 275 8.45 -14.56 16.11
CA LYS A 275 9.50 -15.56 16.35
C LYS A 275 10.91 -14.96 16.25
N GLU A 276 11.15 -14.06 15.30
CA GLU A 276 12.43 -13.39 15.14
C GLU A 276 12.76 -12.50 16.35
N ILE A 277 11.78 -11.78 16.88
CA ILE A 277 11.92 -10.95 18.08
C ILE A 277 12.20 -11.82 19.31
N SER A 278 11.41 -12.88 19.50
CA SER A 278 11.53 -13.82 20.62
C SER A 278 12.94 -14.42 20.70
N LYS A 279 13.54 -14.77 19.55
CA LYS A 279 14.93 -15.28 19.46
C LYS A 279 16.00 -14.25 19.81
N LYS A 280 15.75 -12.96 19.60
CA LYS A 280 16.69 -11.87 19.94
C LYS A 280 16.55 -11.41 21.39
N GLY A 281 15.38 -11.62 21.99
CA GLY A 281 15.06 -11.21 23.36
C GLY A 281 14.98 -12.37 24.34
N ASN A 282 14.12 -12.22 25.35
CA ASN A 282 13.92 -13.20 26.44
C ASN A 282 12.82 -14.23 26.13
N GLY A 283 12.63 -14.60 24.87
CA GLY A 283 11.51 -15.44 24.44
C GLY A 283 10.20 -14.68 24.26
N PHE A 284 9.09 -15.41 24.19
CA PHE A 284 7.74 -14.84 24.07
C PHE A 284 7.22 -14.34 25.40
N ASN A 285 6.50 -13.21 25.39
CA ASN A 285 5.80 -12.72 26.57
C ASN A 285 4.41 -13.37 26.74
N GLU A 286 3.75 -13.12 27.87
CA GLU A 286 2.45 -13.72 28.18
C GLU A 286 1.34 -13.30 27.20
N ASP A 287 1.38 -12.08 26.68
CA ASP A 287 0.40 -11.57 25.70
C ASP A 287 0.52 -12.32 24.37
N GLU A 288 1.75 -12.54 23.89
CA GLU A 288 2.06 -13.31 22.69
C GLU A 288 1.64 -14.78 22.85
N ILE A 289 1.95 -15.38 24.00
CA ILE A 289 1.55 -16.76 24.32
C ILE A 289 0.02 -16.88 24.36
N SER A 290 -0.66 -15.91 24.97
CA SER A 290 -2.12 -15.88 25.06
C SER A 290 -2.76 -15.72 23.68
N ALA A 291 -2.25 -14.81 22.86
CA ALA A 291 -2.71 -14.62 21.48
C ALA A 291 -2.49 -15.87 20.62
N PHE A 292 -1.35 -16.57 20.76
CA PHE A 292 -1.11 -17.84 20.08
C PHE A 292 -2.11 -18.92 20.49
N ARG A 293 -2.41 -19.06 21.79
CA ARG A 293 -3.40 -20.02 22.29
C ARG A 293 -4.80 -19.70 21.81
N GLU A 294 -5.19 -18.43 21.86
CA GLU A 294 -6.48 -17.97 21.35
C GLU A 294 -6.61 -18.28 19.86
N ASN A 295 -5.62 -17.87 19.05
CA ASN A 295 -5.66 -18.06 17.61
C ASN A 295 -5.72 -19.55 17.24
N LEU A 296 -5.01 -20.44 17.93
CA LEU A 296 -5.07 -21.89 17.68
C LEU A 296 -6.48 -22.48 17.76
N SER A 297 -7.34 -21.93 18.62
CA SER A 297 -8.71 -22.40 18.81
C SER A 297 -9.65 -21.98 17.67
N LYS A 298 -9.40 -20.81 17.06
CA LYS A 298 -10.26 -20.19 16.04
C LYS A 298 -9.73 -20.34 14.62
N GLU A 299 -8.42 -20.53 14.45
CA GLU A 299 -7.78 -20.60 13.14
C GLU A 299 -8.32 -21.76 12.32
N GLU A 300 -8.43 -21.60 11.01
CA GLU A 300 -8.85 -22.66 10.08
C GLU A 300 -7.66 -23.17 9.26
N ASN A 301 -6.72 -22.27 8.93
CA ASN A 301 -5.55 -22.58 8.13
C ASN A 301 -4.59 -23.51 8.90
N LYS A 302 -4.42 -24.74 8.37
CA LYS A 302 -3.57 -25.77 8.97
C LYS A 302 -2.10 -25.36 9.10
N TYR A 303 -1.60 -24.58 8.15
CA TYR A 303 -0.21 -24.12 8.16
C TYR A 303 0.00 -23.03 9.23
N VAL A 304 -0.94 -22.10 9.39
CA VAL A 304 -0.92 -21.13 10.49
C VAL A 304 -0.93 -21.86 11.85
N LYS A 305 -1.82 -22.85 12.03
CA LYS A 305 -1.82 -23.69 13.25
C LYS A 305 -0.49 -24.38 13.50
N TYR A 306 0.13 -24.90 12.45
CA TYR A 306 1.44 -25.53 12.55
C TYR A 306 2.51 -24.53 13.03
N GLN A 307 2.54 -23.34 12.43
CA GLN A 307 3.47 -22.28 12.80
C GLN A 307 3.30 -21.85 14.27
N ILE A 308 2.06 -21.67 14.72
CA ILE A 308 1.78 -21.31 16.11
C ILE A 308 2.19 -22.43 17.08
N ARG A 309 1.88 -23.69 16.77
CA ARG A 309 2.33 -24.84 17.59
C ARG A 309 3.85 -24.93 17.64
N SER A 310 4.53 -24.65 16.53
CA SER A 310 6.00 -24.58 16.50
C SER A 310 6.52 -23.48 17.42
N ALA A 311 5.94 -22.28 17.36
CA ALA A 311 6.32 -21.18 18.25
C ALA A 311 6.12 -21.52 19.74
N LEU A 312 4.97 -22.10 20.11
CA LEU A 312 4.70 -22.48 21.50
C LEU A 312 5.59 -23.61 22.03
N ARG A 313 6.12 -24.49 21.16
CA ARG A 313 7.07 -25.55 21.57
C ARG A 313 8.48 -25.01 21.82
N GLU A 314 8.83 -23.88 21.21
CA GLU A 314 10.14 -23.22 21.40
C GLU A 314 10.23 -22.50 22.76
N ILE A 315 9.12 -22.38 23.50
CA ILE A 315 9.11 -21.83 24.86
C ILE A 315 9.85 -22.83 25.78
N PRO A 316 10.93 -22.42 26.47
CA PRO A 316 11.60 -23.26 27.45
C PRO A 316 10.58 -23.76 28.46
N LYS A 317 10.50 -25.09 28.64
CA LYS A 317 9.80 -25.63 29.81
C LYS A 317 10.65 -25.24 31.01
N ASN A 318 10.25 -24.19 31.73
CA ASN A 318 10.82 -23.94 33.04
C ASN A 318 10.68 -25.24 33.84
N GLU A 319 11.83 -25.84 34.18
CA GLU A 319 11.90 -27.00 35.05
C GLU A 319 11.17 -26.65 36.34
N LYS A 320 10.22 -27.52 36.71
CA LYS A 320 9.50 -27.43 37.97
C LYS A 320 10.44 -27.64 39.15
#